data_AF-A0AAD3HRK8-F1
#
_entry.id   AF-A0AAD3HRK8-F1
#
_cell.length_a   1.000
_cell.length_b   1.000
_cell.length_c   1.000
_cell.angle_alpha   90.00
_cell.angle_beta   90.00
_cell.angle_gamma   90.00
#
_symmetry.space_group_name_H-M   'P 1'
#
loop_
_entity.id
_entity.type
_entity.pdbx_description
1 polymer ?
#
loop_
_entity_poly.entity_id
_entity_poly.type
_entity_poly.pdbx_seq_one_letter_code
_entity_poly.pdbx_strand_id
1 'polypeptide(L)'
;MLLTVLTALALLNIAATAGELDTSTLNKSDNGHPFCSSSLKGVQPYAREIVDLTQALQTAHGIPDGACLFNPALIRVGGNVFSTFVRVYVAADKERRCVPGQFDRAPFMDDWNGTQASMLAVLRIRRKQSGGTQTTLMGHRYFNINYEDGRLFRDNHGRMFIYLAVPFGAFGDVAATANTVYRVYITCRRLPNLLCDAKLGPPRLLRYDKSLAWEKNWVPWNGTTLMSYPQAGSFGPHSVFNWSSYTEPIPHTRFTSVANQTFFSVWQATFGKLIELAGGTPAILEPSRESYLAVGHLRVHPGCLHPHSISGLGKLVGTDVKPNCTHMLALPKRIKLELPFRPFTHGHADGNTSSHYLVDFAFFFYRFSAFPPYNVTHLSHGILPPSEGHVGIAFPSGLERLEDDYILSYGDADQAARLLFLEQRDIDALLIPLPDMLRDISSFSVCTLPLAPAKKRAPGIRL
;
A
#
# COMPACT_ATOMS: atom_id res chain seq x y z
N MET A 1 -11.21 27.76 -28.55
CA MET A 1 -10.71 28.83 -27.66
C MET A 1 -11.70 29.22 -26.57
N LEU A 2 -12.99 29.43 -26.87
CA LEU A 2 -13.99 29.81 -25.86
C LEU A 2 -14.18 28.76 -24.73
N LEU A 3 -14.10 27.47 -25.07
CA LEU A 3 -14.23 26.38 -24.09
C LEU A 3 -13.05 26.31 -23.11
N THR A 4 -11.83 26.65 -23.56
CA THR A 4 -10.60 26.64 -22.76
C THR A 4 -10.56 27.80 -21.76
N VAL A 5 -11.17 28.93 -22.12
CA VAL A 5 -11.29 30.11 -21.25
C VAL A 5 -12.33 29.87 -20.14
N LEU A 6 -13.41 29.14 -20.43
CA LEU A 6 -14.43 28.77 -19.44
C LEU A 6 -13.92 27.78 -18.38
N THR A 7 -13.08 26.79 -18.76
CA THR A 7 -12.45 25.89 -17.79
C THR A 7 -11.42 26.60 -16.92
N ALA A 8 -10.65 27.53 -17.49
CA ALA A 8 -9.70 28.34 -16.73
C ALA A 8 -10.40 29.26 -15.71
N LEU A 9 -11.51 29.88 -16.09
CA LEU A 9 -12.32 30.72 -15.19
C LEU A 9 -13.02 29.91 -14.09
N ALA A 10 -13.47 28.69 -14.38
CA ALA A 10 -14.03 27.79 -13.36
C ALA A 10 -12.96 27.35 -12.33
N LEU A 11 -11.72 27.08 -12.77
CA LEU A 11 -10.59 26.74 -11.88
C LEU A 11 -10.09 27.95 -11.08
N LEU A 12 -10.11 29.15 -11.66
CA LEU A 12 -9.77 30.40 -10.97
C LEU A 12 -10.80 30.79 -9.91
N ASN A 13 -12.10 30.53 -10.14
CA ASN A 13 -13.12 30.77 -9.12
C ASN A 13 -13.02 29.77 -7.95
N ILE A 14 -12.59 28.52 -8.19
CA ILE A 14 -12.33 27.56 -7.10
C ILE A 14 -11.08 27.96 -6.31
N ALA A 15 -10.04 28.48 -6.96
CA ALA A 15 -8.84 28.99 -6.29
C ALA A 15 -9.06 30.31 -5.54
N ALA A 16 -9.95 31.18 -6.02
CA ALA A 16 -10.30 32.45 -5.37
C ALA A 16 -11.36 32.30 -4.25
N THR A 17 -12.14 31.23 -4.25
CA THR A 17 -13.05 30.86 -3.14
C THR A 17 -12.38 30.00 -2.07
N ALA A 18 -11.11 29.65 -2.24
CA ALA A 18 -10.23 29.27 -1.12
C ALA A 18 -9.78 30.50 -0.30
N GLY A 19 -10.55 31.60 -0.38
CA GLY A 19 -10.47 32.72 0.56
C GLY A 19 -10.78 32.23 1.96
N GLU A 20 -9.93 32.63 2.90
CA GLU A 20 -10.05 32.48 4.36
C GLU A 20 -11.00 31.36 4.79
N LEU A 21 -10.45 30.14 4.89
CA LEU A 21 -11.10 29.04 5.60
C LEU A 21 -11.60 29.59 6.94
N ASP A 22 -12.92 29.72 7.09
CA ASP A 22 -13.54 30.27 8.29
C ASP A 22 -13.15 29.40 9.49
N THR A 23 -12.18 29.88 10.26
CA THR A 23 -11.63 29.18 11.42
C THR A 23 -12.65 29.05 12.56
N SER A 24 -13.78 29.75 12.50
CA SER A 24 -14.84 29.67 13.51
C SER A 24 -15.69 28.39 13.40
N THR A 25 -15.74 27.74 12.22
CA THR A 25 -16.37 26.41 12.06
C THR A 25 -15.42 25.26 12.44
N LEU A 26 -14.11 25.51 12.50
CA LEU A 26 -13.09 24.52 12.88
C LEU A 26 -13.11 24.15 14.37
N ASN A 27 -13.86 24.85 15.23
CA ASN A 27 -13.89 24.63 16.68
C ASN A 27 -15.04 23.75 17.19
N LYS A 28 -15.84 23.13 16.30
CA LYS A 28 -16.98 22.27 16.71
C LYS A 28 -16.76 20.75 16.57
N SER A 29 -15.55 20.28 16.24
CA SER A 29 -15.27 18.84 16.08
C SER A 29 -14.09 18.31 16.92
N ASP A 30 -13.94 18.78 18.17
CA ASP A 30 -13.02 18.18 19.16
C ASP A 30 -13.37 16.72 19.55
N ASN A 31 -14.46 16.17 19.00
CA ASN A 31 -14.68 14.73 19.01
C ASN A 31 -13.75 14.10 17.99
N GLY A 32 -12.56 13.69 18.45
CA GLY A 32 -11.53 13.06 17.63
C GLY A 32 -12.07 12.03 16.65
N HIS A 33 -11.47 11.99 15.47
CA HIS A 33 -11.87 11.15 14.34
C HIS A 33 -12.36 9.77 14.82
N PRO A 34 -13.56 9.28 14.43
CA PRO A 34 -14.20 8.12 15.06
C PRO A 34 -13.30 6.86 15.06
N PHE A 35 -12.44 6.72 14.05
CA PHE A 35 -11.48 5.62 13.98
C PHE A 35 -10.22 5.83 14.83
N CYS A 36 -9.82 7.07 15.11
CA CYS A 36 -8.66 7.38 15.97
C CYS A 36 -9.02 7.30 17.47
N SER A 37 -10.27 7.62 17.83
CA SER A 37 -10.81 7.53 19.19
C SER A 37 -11.27 6.11 19.56
N SER A 38 -11.40 5.20 18.59
CA SER A 38 -11.78 3.79 18.76
C SER A 38 -10.80 2.93 19.59
N SER A 39 -9.63 3.48 19.94
CA SER A 39 -8.74 2.91 20.98
C SER A 39 -9.43 2.83 22.36
N LEU A 40 -10.54 3.57 22.55
CA LEU A 40 -11.40 3.54 23.72
C LEU A 40 -12.55 2.51 23.54
N LYS A 41 -12.23 1.21 23.70
CA LYS A 41 -13.17 0.08 23.91
C LYS A 41 -14.38 -0.07 22.94
N GLY A 42 -14.33 -1.07 22.07
CA GLY A 42 -15.51 -1.73 21.47
C GLY A 42 -16.11 -1.12 20.20
N VAL A 43 -15.58 0.00 19.71
CA VAL A 43 -15.98 0.65 18.45
C VAL A 43 -15.16 0.16 17.26
N GLN A 44 -15.81 -0.46 16.27
CA GLN A 44 -15.22 -0.82 14.96
C GLN A 44 -14.78 0.43 14.18
N PRO A 45 -13.79 0.34 13.27
CA PRO A 45 -13.17 -0.85 12.70
C PRO A 45 -11.89 -1.33 13.41
N TYR A 46 -11.60 -2.63 13.33
CA TYR A 46 -10.44 -3.27 13.96
C TYR A 46 -9.58 -4.09 13.01
N ALA A 47 -8.27 -4.07 13.24
CA ALA A 47 -7.37 -5.13 12.80
C ALA A 47 -7.65 -6.41 13.61
N ARG A 48 -8.04 -7.50 12.96
CA ARG A 48 -8.35 -8.77 13.65
C ARG A 48 -7.10 -9.43 14.17
N GLU A 49 -6.07 -9.45 13.35
CA GLU A 49 -4.81 -10.10 13.62
C GLU A 49 -3.75 -9.48 12.71
N ILE A 50 -2.53 -9.41 13.23
CA ILE A 50 -1.33 -9.20 12.43
C ILE A 50 -0.47 -10.45 12.53
N VAL A 51 -0.04 -10.95 11.37
CA VAL A 51 0.77 -12.16 11.27
C VAL A 51 2.10 -11.79 10.65
N ASP A 52 3.19 -12.11 11.33
CA ASP A 52 4.53 -12.00 10.78
C ASP A 52 4.87 -13.23 9.93
N LEU A 53 5.08 -13.03 8.63
CA LEU A 53 5.50 -14.08 7.70
C LEU A 53 7.00 -14.31 7.73
N THR A 54 7.77 -13.36 8.23
CA THR A 54 9.24 -13.33 8.15
C THR A 54 9.82 -14.61 8.75
N GLN A 55 9.36 -15.03 9.92
CA GLN A 55 9.83 -16.26 10.57
C GLN A 55 9.59 -17.51 9.73
N ALA A 56 8.40 -17.65 9.14
CA ALA A 56 8.09 -18.80 8.29
C ALA A 56 8.94 -18.79 7.01
N LEU A 57 9.16 -17.61 6.43
CA LEU A 57 9.96 -17.45 5.22
C LEU A 57 11.46 -17.68 5.47
N GLN A 58 11.99 -17.28 6.64
CA GLN A 58 13.38 -17.52 7.04
C GLN A 58 13.75 -19.01 7.14
N THR A 59 12.77 -19.91 7.25
CA THR A 59 13.02 -21.36 7.20
C THR A 59 13.40 -21.88 5.81
N ALA A 60 13.31 -21.03 4.78
CA ALA A 60 13.65 -21.37 3.41
C ALA A 60 15.16 -21.58 3.24
N HIS A 61 15.55 -22.72 2.68
CA HIS A 61 16.94 -23.01 2.37
C HIS A 61 17.53 -21.99 1.38
N GLY A 62 18.75 -21.50 1.69
CA GLY A 62 19.49 -20.58 0.83
C GLY A 62 19.19 -19.10 1.05
N ILE A 63 18.33 -18.74 2.01
CA ILE A 63 18.25 -17.36 2.50
C ILE A 63 19.48 -17.10 3.38
N PRO A 64 20.28 -16.05 3.10
CA PRO A 64 21.41 -15.69 3.94
C PRO A 64 20.99 -15.32 5.37
N ASP A 65 21.79 -15.69 6.36
CA ASP A 65 21.56 -15.31 7.75
C ASP A 65 21.49 -13.79 7.91
N GLY A 66 20.50 -13.32 8.68
CA GLY A 66 20.27 -11.90 8.89
C GLY A 66 19.63 -11.15 7.71
N ALA A 67 19.12 -11.86 6.70
CA ALA A 67 18.39 -11.21 5.61
C ALA A 67 17.04 -10.61 6.06
N CYS A 68 16.74 -9.42 5.53
CA CYS A 68 15.44 -8.77 5.64
C CYS A 68 14.51 -9.37 4.58
N LEU A 69 13.29 -9.72 4.96
CA LEU A 69 12.26 -10.25 4.05
C LEU A 69 11.05 -9.35 4.14
N PHE A 70 10.69 -8.67 3.06
CA PHE A 70 9.69 -7.60 3.10
C PHE A 70 8.94 -7.45 1.77
N ASN A 71 7.95 -6.55 1.75
CA ASN A 71 7.01 -6.31 0.65
C ASN A 71 6.41 -7.61 0.07
N PRO A 72 5.74 -8.42 0.91
CA PRO A 72 5.08 -9.65 0.45
C PRO A 72 3.90 -9.30 -0.45
N ALA A 73 4.02 -9.49 -1.76
CA ALA A 73 2.85 -9.66 -2.62
C ALA A 73 2.24 -11.03 -2.32
N LEU A 74 0.94 -11.12 -2.06
CA LEU A 74 0.26 -12.36 -1.71
C LEU A 74 -0.87 -12.62 -2.70
N ILE A 75 -1.00 -13.88 -3.14
CA ILE A 75 -2.13 -14.36 -3.93
C ILE A 75 -2.55 -15.75 -3.46
N ARG A 76 -3.86 -16.03 -3.41
CA ARG A 76 -4.35 -17.37 -3.06
C ARG A 76 -4.15 -18.35 -4.23
N VAL A 77 -3.56 -19.51 -3.98
CA VAL A 77 -3.48 -20.58 -5.00
C VAL A 77 -4.77 -21.38 -4.99
N GLY A 78 -5.22 -21.77 -3.81
CA GLY A 78 -6.45 -22.52 -3.59
C GLY A 78 -6.55 -23.02 -2.15
N GLY A 79 -7.77 -23.11 -1.61
CA GLY A 79 -7.98 -23.47 -0.21
C GLY A 79 -7.20 -22.54 0.73
N ASN A 80 -6.32 -23.10 1.55
CA ASN A 80 -5.47 -22.37 2.50
C ASN A 80 -4.01 -22.26 2.01
N VAL A 81 -3.78 -22.43 0.72
CA VAL A 81 -2.47 -22.33 0.06
C VAL A 81 -2.39 -21.01 -0.69
N PHE A 82 -1.28 -20.30 -0.48
CA PHE A 82 -1.00 -18.99 -1.03
C PHE A 82 0.38 -18.99 -1.68
N SER A 83 0.57 -18.15 -2.68
CA SER A 83 1.87 -17.81 -3.23
C SER A 83 2.20 -16.41 -2.74
N THR A 84 3.46 -16.20 -2.35
CA THR A 84 3.96 -14.87 -2.03
C THR A 84 5.27 -14.58 -2.75
N PHE A 85 5.43 -13.36 -3.21
CA PHE A 85 6.70 -12.84 -3.68
C PHE A 85 7.21 -11.82 -2.67
N VAL A 86 8.44 -11.99 -2.22
CA VAL A 86 9.08 -11.12 -1.23
C VAL A 86 10.42 -10.64 -1.74
N ARG A 87 10.77 -9.42 -1.36
CA ARG A 87 12.13 -8.90 -1.54
C ARG A 87 13.02 -9.46 -0.43
N VAL A 88 14.25 -9.80 -0.81
CA VAL A 88 15.28 -10.27 0.12
C VAL A 88 16.42 -9.25 0.07
N TYR A 89 16.76 -8.70 1.22
CA TYR A 89 17.87 -7.78 1.35
C TYR A 89 18.87 -8.28 2.36
N VAL A 90 20.14 -8.29 1.98
CA VAL A 90 21.26 -8.65 2.85
C VAL A 90 22.14 -7.43 2.97
N ALA A 91 22.19 -6.84 4.16
CA ALA A 91 22.99 -5.66 4.42
C ALA A 91 24.48 -5.91 4.16
N ALA A 92 25.19 -4.87 3.71
CA ALA A 92 26.65 -4.93 3.60
C ALA A 92 27.31 -5.07 4.99
N ASP A 93 26.77 -4.35 5.99
CA ASP A 93 27.14 -4.50 7.40
C ASP A 93 26.17 -5.47 8.11
N LYS A 94 26.68 -6.66 8.45
CA LYS A 94 25.91 -7.74 9.06
C LYS A 94 25.49 -7.47 10.51
N GLU A 95 26.18 -6.60 11.23
CA GLU A 95 25.88 -6.33 12.65
C GLU A 95 24.71 -5.36 12.83
N ARG A 96 24.23 -4.74 11.73
CA ARG A 96 23.34 -3.57 11.79
C ARG A 96 21.87 -3.79 11.45
N ARG A 97 21.37 -4.91 10.91
CA ARG A 97 20.05 -4.87 10.21
C ARG A 97 19.07 -6.01 10.47
N CYS A 98 17.81 -5.76 10.09
CA CYS A 98 16.67 -6.70 10.07
C CYS A 98 16.07 -7.09 11.44
N VAL A 99 16.11 -6.16 12.40
CA VAL A 99 15.36 -6.26 13.65
C VAL A 99 14.14 -5.34 13.55
N PRO A 100 12.91 -5.90 13.44
CA PRO A 100 11.70 -5.10 13.36
C PRO A 100 11.60 -4.10 14.51
N GLY A 101 11.28 -2.85 14.17
CA GLY A 101 11.04 -1.78 15.14
C GLY A 101 12.26 -1.03 15.66
N GLN A 102 13.44 -1.23 15.05
CA GLN A 102 14.63 -0.43 15.32
C GLN A 102 14.92 0.56 14.18
N PHE A 103 14.94 1.85 14.52
CA PHE A 103 14.99 2.99 13.58
C PHE A 103 16.26 3.06 12.71
N ASP A 104 17.38 2.52 13.17
CA ASP A 104 18.69 2.56 12.50
C ASP A 104 18.96 1.37 11.58
N ARG A 105 17.99 0.45 11.44
CA ARG A 105 18.24 -0.91 10.92
C ARG A 105 17.50 -1.27 9.64
N ALA A 106 16.69 -0.37 9.06
CA ALA A 106 15.93 -0.63 7.84
C ALA A 106 16.82 -0.57 6.59
N PRO A 107 16.60 -1.37 5.53
CA PRO A 107 17.39 -1.29 4.29
C PRO A 107 17.43 0.10 3.65
N PHE A 108 16.32 0.85 3.73
CA PHE A 108 16.25 2.21 3.22
C PHE A 108 17.26 3.15 3.90
N MET A 109 17.54 2.95 5.20
CA MET A 109 18.58 3.69 5.94
C MET A 109 20.01 3.21 5.61
N ASP A 110 20.17 2.22 4.73
CA ASP A 110 21.47 1.79 4.17
C ASP A 110 21.73 2.41 2.80
N ASP A 111 20.83 3.25 2.30
CA ASP A 111 20.75 3.60 0.88
C ASP A 111 20.79 2.35 -0.03
N TRP A 112 20.28 1.22 0.45
CA TRP A 112 20.27 -0.06 -0.25
C TRP A 112 21.64 -0.59 -0.69
N ASN A 113 22.73 -0.20 0.01
CA ASN A 113 24.12 -0.58 -0.30
C ASN A 113 24.43 -2.10 -0.21
N GLY A 114 23.52 -2.89 0.34
CA GLY A 114 23.62 -4.34 0.45
C GLY A 114 23.24 -5.11 -0.82
N THR A 115 23.19 -6.43 -0.70
CA THR A 115 22.76 -7.31 -1.79
C THR A 115 21.25 -7.43 -1.82
N GLN A 116 20.67 -7.25 -3.00
CA GLN A 116 19.23 -7.33 -3.25
C GLN A 116 18.89 -8.55 -4.10
N ALA A 117 17.87 -9.28 -3.66
CA ALA A 117 17.36 -10.46 -4.33
C ALA A 117 15.85 -10.57 -4.12
N SER A 118 15.25 -11.61 -4.67
CA SER A 118 13.82 -11.86 -4.58
C SER A 118 13.53 -13.33 -4.31
N MET A 119 12.41 -13.62 -3.67
CA MET A 119 11.95 -15.00 -3.46
C MET A 119 10.47 -15.13 -3.79
N LEU A 120 10.13 -16.19 -4.54
CA LEU A 120 8.76 -16.64 -4.70
C LEU A 120 8.55 -17.88 -3.81
N ALA A 121 7.65 -17.78 -2.85
CA ALA A 121 7.35 -18.83 -1.88
C ALA A 121 5.90 -19.28 -1.97
N VAL A 122 5.65 -20.53 -1.61
CA VAL A 122 4.31 -21.09 -1.43
C VAL A 122 4.11 -21.34 0.04
N LEU A 123 3.07 -20.73 0.60
CA LEU A 123 2.73 -20.76 2.02
C LEU A 123 1.40 -21.46 2.21
N ARG A 124 1.28 -22.18 3.34
CA ARG A 124 0.01 -22.58 3.91
C ARG A 124 -0.32 -21.63 5.05
N ILE A 125 -1.49 -20.99 4.98
CA ILE A 125 -1.98 -20.04 5.99
C ILE A 125 -3.28 -20.62 6.57
N ARG A 126 -3.27 -20.99 7.85
CA ARG A 126 -4.41 -21.64 8.52
C ARG A 126 -4.75 -20.94 9.83
N ARG A 127 -6.04 -20.76 10.09
CA ARG A 127 -6.51 -20.40 11.43
C ARG A 127 -6.36 -21.59 12.38
N LYS A 128 -5.76 -21.36 13.56
CA LYS A 128 -5.64 -22.37 14.61
C LYS A 128 -6.95 -22.43 15.40
N GLN A 129 -7.33 -23.63 15.83
CA GLN A 129 -8.45 -23.81 16.77
C GLN A 129 -8.20 -23.07 18.11
N SER A 130 -6.93 -22.94 18.51
CA SER A 130 -6.50 -22.17 19.68
C SER A 130 -6.78 -20.67 19.59
N GLY A 131 -7.15 -20.16 18.41
CA GLY A 131 -7.05 -18.75 18.05
C GLY A 131 -5.70 -18.43 17.41
N GLY A 132 -5.70 -17.39 16.57
CA GLY A 132 -4.57 -16.93 15.77
C GLY A 132 -4.36 -17.72 14.48
N THR A 133 -3.34 -17.32 13.73
CA THR A 133 -3.00 -17.85 12.42
C THR A 133 -1.63 -18.53 12.45
N GLN A 134 -1.55 -19.67 11.76
CA GLN A 134 -0.30 -20.40 11.50
C GLN A 134 0.08 -20.26 10.04
N THR A 135 1.35 -19.96 9.81
CA THR A 135 1.97 -19.92 8.50
C THR A 135 3.00 -21.04 8.40
N THR A 136 3.05 -21.72 7.25
CA THR A 136 4.02 -22.80 7.01
C THR A 136 4.53 -22.71 5.58
N LEU A 137 5.85 -22.69 5.43
CA LEU A 137 6.49 -22.74 4.12
C LEU A 137 6.30 -24.13 3.49
N MET A 138 5.76 -24.17 2.29
CA MET A 138 5.55 -25.40 1.52
C MET A 138 6.59 -25.58 0.41
N GLY A 139 7.32 -24.52 0.08
CA GLY A 139 8.44 -24.52 -0.84
C GLY A 139 8.64 -23.15 -1.45
N HIS A 140 9.77 -22.95 -2.12
CA HIS A 140 10.20 -21.63 -2.58
C HIS A 140 11.19 -21.73 -3.74
N ARG A 141 11.41 -20.59 -4.37
CA ARG A 141 12.49 -20.36 -5.31
C ARG A 141 13.11 -18.99 -5.08
N TYR A 142 14.42 -18.98 -4.92
CA TYR A 142 15.23 -17.78 -4.78
C TYR A 142 15.71 -17.29 -6.14
N PHE A 143 15.73 -15.98 -6.33
CA PHE A 143 16.17 -15.33 -7.55
C PHE A 143 17.18 -14.22 -7.23
N ASN A 144 18.35 -14.28 -7.86
CA ASN A 144 19.38 -13.25 -7.76
C ASN A 144 19.09 -12.11 -8.77
N ILE A 145 17.94 -11.47 -8.60
CA ILE A 145 17.44 -10.38 -9.44
C ILE A 145 16.94 -9.27 -8.51
N ASN A 146 17.35 -8.03 -8.79
CA ASN A 146 16.86 -6.87 -8.08
C ASN A 146 15.63 -6.30 -8.80
N TYR A 147 14.49 -6.98 -8.62
CA TYR A 147 13.21 -6.44 -9.03
C TYR A 147 12.54 -5.73 -7.87
N GLU A 148 11.84 -4.63 -8.21
CA GLU A 148 11.09 -3.83 -7.26
C GLU A 148 9.59 -4.03 -7.47
N ASP A 149 8.81 -3.65 -6.46
CA ASP A 149 7.35 -3.54 -6.52
C ASP A 149 6.63 -4.77 -7.09
N GLY A 150 7.04 -5.95 -6.64
CA GLY A 150 6.42 -7.20 -7.07
C GLY A 150 4.95 -7.25 -6.70
N ARG A 151 4.08 -7.59 -7.66
CA ARG A 151 2.63 -7.68 -7.49
C ARG A 151 2.10 -8.97 -8.11
N LEU A 152 1.49 -9.84 -7.29
CA LEU A 152 0.90 -11.10 -7.73
C LEU A 152 -0.59 -10.93 -8.01
N PHE A 153 -1.06 -11.41 -9.16
CA PHE A 153 -2.47 -11.30 -9.57
C PHE A 153 -2.87 -12.45 -10.49
N ARG A 154 -4.17 -12.58 -10.77
CA ARG A 154 -4.73 -13.51 -11.75
C ARG A 154 -5.25 -12.76 -12.96
N ASP A 155 -5.20 -13.40 -14.12
CA ASP A 155 -5.96 -12.94 -15.27
C ASP A 155 -7.41 -13.47 -15.25
N ASN A 156 -8.17 -13.16 -16.31
CA ASN A 156 -9.54 -13.61 -16.52
C ASN A 156 -9.70 -15.13 -16.72
N HIS A 157 -8.61 -15.88 -16.91
CA HIS A 157 -8.59 -17.33 -16.98
C HIS A 157 -8.09 -17.97 -15.67
N GLY A 158 -7.90 -17.18 -14.60
CA GLY A 158 -7.39 -17.64 -13.33
C GLY A 158 -5.90 -18.01 -13.34
N ARG A 159 -5.17 -17.71 -14.41
CA ARG A 159 -3.73 -17.94 -14.51
C ARG A 159 -3.03 -16.90 -13.65
N MET A 160 -2.07 -17.34 -12.83
CA MET A 160 -1.30 -16.45 -11.96
C MET A 160 -0.17 -15.78 -12.72
N PHE A 161 0.02 -14.50 -12.44
CA PHE A 161 1.10 -13.68 -12.95
C PHE A 161 1.74 -12.88 -11.83
N ILE A 162 3.00 -12.51 -12.03
CA ILE A 162 3.68 -11.50 -11.23
C ILE A 162 4.11 -10.35 -12.13
N TYR A 163 3.73 -9.15 -11.75
CA TYR A 163 4.28 -7.90 -12.28
C TYR A 163 5.53 -7.55 -11.46
N LEU A 164 6.62 -7.22 -12.14
CA LEU A 164 7.88 -6.78 -11.56
C LEU A 164 8.32 -5.50 -12.25
N ALA A 165 8.52 -4.44 -11.46
CA ALA A 165 9.10 -3.20 -11.97
C ALA A 165 10.59 -3.42 -12.23
N VAL A 166 11.04 -3.11 -13.45
CA VAL A 166 12.46 -3.20 -13.81
C VAL A 166 13.13 -1.87 -13.48
N PRO A 167 14.31 -1.86 -12.84
CA PRO A 167 15.04 -0.63 -12.60
C PRO A 167 15.38 0.12 -13.90
N PHE A 168 15.51 1.44 -13.76
CA PHE A 168 15.82 2.38 -14.84
C PHE A 168 17.08 1.97 -15.64
N GLY A 169 17.06 2.18 -16.96
CA GLY A 169 18.22 1.95 -17.83
C GLY A 169 18.48 0.50 -18.25
N ALA A 170 17.71 -0.48 -17.75
CA ALA A 170 17.89 -1.89 -18.10
C ALA A 170 17.59 -2.26 -19.57
N PHE A 171 16.91 -1.38 -20.32
CA PHE A 171 16.52 -1.61 -21.72
C PHE A 171 16.97 -0.48 -22.68
N GLY A 172 18.22 -0.01 -22.53
CA GLY A 172 18.83 0.98 -23.44
C GLY A 172 18.41 2.43 -23.18
N ASP A 173 18.82 3.35 -24.06
CA ASP A 173 18.68 4.82 -23.94
C ASP A 173 17.22 5.35 -23.96
N VAL A 174 16.22 4.47 -23.88
CA VAL A 174 14.81 4.88 -23.87
C VAL A 174 14.41 5.22 -22.45
N ALA A 175 14.11 6.49 -22.21
CA ALA A 175 13.58 7.01 -20.94
C ALA A 175 12.11 6.56 -20.70
N ALA A 176 11.87 5.25 -20.65
CA ALA A 176 10.57 4.66 -20.35
C ALA A 176 10.70 3.65 -19.20
N THR A 177 9.69 3.57 -18.34
CA THR A 177 9.58 2.45 -17.40
C THR A 177 9.21 1.19 -18.18
N ALA A 178 10.16 0.25 -18.27
CA ALA A 178 9.90 -1.09 -18.75
C ALA A 178 9.42 -1.93 -17.56
N ASN A 179 8.17 -2.36 -17.58
CA ASN A 179 7.66 -3.30 -16.58
C ASN A 179 7.62 -4.70 -17.18
N THR A 180 7.83 -5.72 -16.37
CA THR A 180 7.77 -7.10 -16.83
C THR A 180 6.68 -7.86 -16.11
N VAL A 181 5.99 -8.73 -16.86
CA VAL A 181 5.07 -9.70 -16.29
C VAL A 181 5.60 -11.11 -16.56
N TYR A 182 5.55 -11.95 -15.54
CA TYR A 182 5.91 -13.36 -15.63
C TYR A 182 4.71 -14.21 -15.27
N ARG A 183 4.45 -15.25 -16.05
CA ARG A 183 3.51 -16.28 -15.63
C ARG A 183 4.10 -17.06 -14.46
N VAL A 184 3.30 -17.27 -13.42
CA VAL A 184 3.70 -18.03 -12.24
C VAL A 184 3.17 -19.46 -12.35
N TYR A 185 4.08 -20.43 -12.27
CA TYR A 185 3.77 -21.86 -12.26
C TYR A 185 4.03 -22.43 -10.88
N ILE A 186 3.04 -23.13 -10.32
CA ILE A 186 3.16 -23.80 -9.02
C ILE A 186 2.80 -25.26 -9.21
N THR A 187 3.73 -26.15 -8.89
CA THR A 187 3.51 -27.60 -8.93
C THR A 187 3.66 -28.15 -7.51
N CYS A 188 2.59 -28.71 -6.95
CA CYS A 188 2.63 -29.32 -5.62
C CYS A 188 2.56 -30.83 -5.72
N ARG A 189 3.42 -31.53 -4.98
CA ARG A 189 3.47 -32.99 -4.90
C ARG A 189 3.13 -33.43 -3.47
N ARG A 190 2.22 -34.38 -3.35
CA ARG A 190 1.87 -34.99 -2.06
C ARG A 190 2.93 -36.05 -1.73
N LEU A 191 3.92 -35.66 -0.96
CA LEU A 191 4.83 -36.57 -0.23
C LEU A 191 4.31 -36.62 1.24
N PRO A 192 4.95 -37.25 2.25
CA PRO A 192 4.33 -37.29 3.60
C PRO A 192 3.98 -35.88 4.12
N ASN A 193 4.65 -34.84 3.60
CA ASN A 193 4.17 -33.46 3.58
C ASN A 193 3.94 -32.96 2.13
N LEU A 194 3.00 -32.02 1.95
CA LEU A 194 2.74 -31.37 0.65
C LEU A 194 3.86 -30.37 0.34
N LEU A 195 4.70 -30.68 -0.64
CA LEU A 195 5.82 -29.86 -1.09
C LEU A 195 5.46 -29.18 -2.42
N CYS A 196 5.73 -27.89 -2.55
CA CYS A 196 5.42 -27.12 -3.75
C CYS A 196 6.68 -26.50 -4.37
N ASP A 197 6.78 -26.56 -5.70
CA ASP A 197 7.81 -25.90 -6.48
C ASP A 197 7.17 -24.72 -7.25
N ALA A 198 7.75 -23.53 -7.09
CA ALA A 198 7.26 -22.30 -7.71
C ALA A 198 8.28 -21.77 -8.73
N LYS A 199 7.81 -21.43 -9.92
CA LYS A 199 8.67 -21.01 -11.04
C LYS A 199 8.05 -19.85 -11.81
N LEU A 200 8.93 -18.99 -12.31
CA LEU A 200 8.56 -17.95 -13.27
C LEU A 200 8.72 -18.51 -14.69
N GLY A 201 7.75 -18.22 -15.55
CA GLY A 201 7.84 -18.40 -16.98
C GLY A 201 8.80 -17.40 -17.64
N PRO A 202 8.84 -17.36 -18.98
CA PRO A 202 9.60 -16.31 -19.68
C PRO A 202 8.99 -14.92 -19.40
N PRO A 203 9.82 -13.87 -19.30
CA PRO A 203 9.34 -12.50 -19.14
C PRO A 203 8.54 -12.05 -20.35
N ARG A 204 7.51 -11.24 -20.10
CA ARG A 204 6.78 -10.46 -21.11
C ARG A 204 6.88 -8.99 -20.75
N LEU A 205 7.20 -8.15 -21.73
CA LEU A 205 7.35 -6.72 -21.54
C LEU A 205 5.96 -6.05 -21.56
N LEU A 206 5.65 -5.28 -20.53
CA LEU A 206 4.53 -4.36 -20.51
C LEU A 206 5.06 -2.96 -20.83
N ARG A 207 4.79 -2.49 -22.05
CA ARG A 207 5.36 -1.26 -22.58
C ARG A 207 4.31 -0.16 -22.70
N TYR A 208 4.58 0.97 -22.06
CA TYR A 208 3.84 2.22 -22.25
C TYR A 208 4.80 3.33 -22.66
N ASP A 209 4.68 3.83 -23.88
CA ASP A 209 5.68 4.72 -24.50
C ASP A 209 5.72 6.14 -23.91
N LYS A 210 4.75 6.51 -23.07
CA LYS A 210 4.69 7.83 -22.42
C LYS A 210 4.92 7.76 -20.91
N SER A 211 5.31 6.60 -20.38
CA SER A 211 5.63 6.49 -18.96
C SER A 211 6.89 7.27 -18.66
N LEU A 212 6.88 8.10 -17.62
CA LEU A 212 8.12 8.65 -17.07
C LEU A 212 8.91 7.51 -16.42
N ALA A 213 10.22 7.57 -16.53
CA ALA A 213 11.12 6.46 -16.18
C ALA A 213 11.03 5.92 -14.73
N TRP A 214 10.39 6.67 -13.83
CA TRP A 214 10.24 6.36 -12.40
C TRP A 214 8.84 5.86 -12.00
N GLU A 215 7.96 5.60 -12.97
CA GLU A 215 6.54 5.29 -12.70
C GLU A 215 6.32 3.79 -12.43
N LYS A 216 6.57 3.37 -11.18
CA LYS A 216 6.51 1.96 -10.75
C LYS A 216 5.12 1.49 -10.26
N ASN A 217 4.14 2.39 -10.27
CA ASN A 217 2.89 2.28 -9.52
C ASN A 217 1.72 1.56 -10.22
N TRP A 218 1.99 0.70 -11.22
CA TRP A 218 0.91 0.09 -12.02
C TRP A 218 0.16 -0.97 -11.20
N VAL A 219 -1.16 -0.85 -11.11
CA VAL A 219 -2.02 -1.69 -10.25
C VAL A 219 -2.79 -2.70 -11.10
N PRO A 220 -2.45 -4.00 -11.07
CA PRO A 220 -3.21 -5.03 -11.79
C PRO A 220 -4.58 -5.27 -11.20
N TRP A 221 -5.57 -5.59 -12.05
CA TRP A 221 -6.92 -5.96 -11.61
C TRP A 221 -7.10 -7.46 -11.70
N ASN A 222 -7.21 -8.08 -10.53
CA ASN A 222 -7.31 -9.52 -10.35
C ASN A 222 -8.55 -10.05 -11.11
N GLY A 223 -8.35 -11.04 -11.97
CA GLY A 223 -9.41 -11.61 -12.80
C GLY A 223 -9.64 -10.91 -14.14
N THR A 224 -8.75 -10.01 -14.57
CA THR A 224 -8.90 -9.28 -15.85
C THR A 224 -7.57 -9.15 -16.60
N THR A 225 -7.58 -8.44 -17.72
CA THR A 225 -6.39 -7.97 -18.45
C THR A 225 -6.11 -6.48 -18.21
N LEU A 226 -6.80 -5.89 -17.24
CA LEU A 226 -6.76 -4.46 -16.95
C LEU A 226 -5.70 -4.14 -15.88
N MET A 227 -5.09 -2.96 -16.01
CA MET A 227 -4.26 -2.36 -14.97
C MET A 227 -4.63 -0.89 -14.82
N SER A 228 -4.63 -0.38 -13.58
CA SER A 228 -4.68 1.05 -13.33
C SER A 228 -3.29 1.65 -13.34
N TYR A 229 -3.24 2.89 -13.79
CA TYR A 229 -2.11 3.77 -13.76
C TYR A 229 -2.45 4.99 -12.91
N PRO A 230 -2.28 4.92 -11.57
CA PRO A 230 -2.39 6.09 -10.73
C PRO A 230 -1.14 6.95 -10.92
N GLN A 231 -1.29 8.17 -11.44
CA GLN A 231 -0.18 9.10 -11.59
C GLN A 231 0.41 9.44 -10.20
N ALA A 232 1.71 9.22 -10.02
CA ALA A 232 2.38 9.48 -8.75
C ALA A 232 2.34 10.98 -8.38
N GLY A 233 2.19 11.29 -7.09
CA GLY A 233 2.19 12.67 -6.57
C GLY A 233 0.89 13.46 -6.78
N SER A 234 -0.08 12.91 -7.53
CA SER A 234 -1.41 13.51 -7.68
C SER A 234 -2.57 12.52 -7.56
N PHE A 235 -2.29 11.20 -7.53
CA PHE A 235 -3.27 10.12 -7.77
C PHE A 235 -4.35 10.60 -8.75
N GLY A 236 -3.88 11.16 -9.87
CA GLY A 236 -4.69 11.86 -10.86
C GLY A 236 -5.73 10.93 -11.51
N PRO A 237 -6.46 11.39 -12.53
CA PRO A 237 -7.60 10.66 -13.07
C PRO A 237 -7.25 9.19 -13.29
N HIS A 238 -7.95 8.30 -12.58
CA HIS A 238 -7.71 6.87 -12.55
C HIS A 238 -7.72 6.33 -13.97
N SER A 239 -6.53 6.07 -14.50
CA SER A 239 -6.32 5.71 -15.89
C SER A 239 -6.16 4.21 -16.01
N VAL A 240 -6.71 3.61 -17.06
CA VAL A 240 -6.78 2.16 -17.22
C VAL A 240 -6.11 1.74 -18.52
N PHE A 241 -5.25 0.74 -18.45
CA PHE A 241 -4.73 0.00 -19.60
C PHE A 241 -5.48 -1.31 -19.76
N ASN A 242 -5.72 -1.73 -21.00
CA ASN A 242 -6.17 -3.08 -21.32
C ASN A 242 -5.12 -3.79 -22.18
N TRP A 243 -4.33 -4.65 -21.54
CA TRP A 243 -3.25 -5.38 -22.20
C TRP A 243 -3.75 -6.42 -23.20
N SER A 244 -5.06 -6.69 -23.26
CA SER A 244 -5.72 -7.76 -24.02
C SER A 244 -5.33 -9.18 -23.60
N SER A 245 -4.06 -9.41 -23.29
CA SER A 245 -3.53 -10.62 -22.67
C SER A 245 -2.22 -10.32 -21.96
N TYR A 246 -1.96 -10.95 -20.81
CA TYR A 246 -0.65 -10.89 -20.16
C TYR A 246 0.35 -11.91 -20.72
N THR A 247 -0.09 -12.87 -21.54
CA THR A 247 0.83 -13.80 -22.21
C THR A 247 1.48 -13.18 -23.44
N GLU A 248 0.77 -12.27 -24.09
CA GLU A 248 1.16 -11.56 -25.31
C GLU A 248 0.63 -10.12 -25.21
N PRO A 249 1.20 -9.31 -24.29
CA PRO A 249 0.74 -7.94 -24.06
C PRO A 249 0.99 -7.06 -25.28
N ILE A 250 0.00 -6.22 -25.59
CA ILE A 250 0.10 -5.25 -26.68
C ILE A 250 0.67 -3.94 -26.14
N PRO A 251 1.71 -3.35 -26.77
CA PRO A 251 2.22 -2.04 -26.36
C PRO A 251 1.17 -0.93 -26.41
N HIS A 252 1.24 0.01 -25.48
CA HIS A 252 0.31 1.13 -25.39
C HIS A 252 1.00 2.49 -25.58
N THR A 253 0.28 3.42 -26.23
CA THR A 253 0.65 4.84 -26.36
C THR A 253 -0.38 5.80 -25.75
N ARG A 254 -1.51 5.24 -25.28
CA ARG A 254 -2.62 5.93 -24.60
C ARG A 254 -3.35 4.98 -23.65
N PHE A 255 -4.09 5.54 -22.70
CA PHE A 255 -4.98 4.77 -21.83
C PHE A 255 -6.24 4.32 -22.58
N THR A 256 -6.83 3.20 -22.14
CA THR A 256 -8.11 2.67 -22.61
C THR A 256 -9.28 3.46 -22.06
N SER A 257 -9.19 3.87 -20.79
CA SER A 257 -10.19 4.73 -20.12
C SER A 257 -9.48 5.66 -19.15
N VAL A 258 -10.07 6.83 -18.93
CA VAL A 258 -9.60 7.83 -17.97
C VAL A 258 -10.80 8.28 -17.15
N ALA A 259 -10.82 7.94 -15.87
CA ALA A 259 -11.88 8.37 -14.96
C ALA A 259 -11.73 9.86 -14.65
N ASN A 260 -12.75 10.68 -14.91
CA ASN A 260 -12.73 12.08 -14.51
C ASN A 260 -13.08 12.19 -13.02
N GLN A 261 -12.15 12.70 -12.21
CA GLN A 261 -12.33 12.77 -10.76
C GLN A 261 -11.88 14.12 -10.20
N THR A 262 -12.83 15.04 -10.09
CA THR A 262 -12.65 16.37 -9.48
C THR A 262 -12.04 16.29 -8.08
N PHE A 263 -12.37 15.23 -7.33
CA PHE A 263 -11.84 15.00 -5.99
C PHE A 263 -10.31 15.08 -5.93
N PHE A 264 -9.59 14.42 -6.83
CA PHE A 264 -8.12 14.37 -6.75
C PHE A 264 -7.46 15.70 -7.11
N SER A 265 -8.08 16.50 -7.98
CA SER A 265 -7.62 17.88 -8.24
C SER A 265 -7.79 18.75 -7.00
N VAL A 266 -8.93 18.65 -6.31
CA VAL A 266 -9.18 19.36 -5.06
C VAL A 266 -8.23 18.86 -3.97
N TRP A 267 -8.06 17.55 -3.83
CA TRP A 267 -7.10 16.93 -2.90
C TRP A 267 -5.69 17.49 -3.07
N GLN A 268 -5.19 17.52 -4.30
CA GLN A 268 -3.86 18.05 -4.59
C GLN A 268 -3.75 19.53 -4.24
N ALA A 269 -4.79 20.31 -4.52
CA ALA A 269 -4.83 21.73 -4.16
C ALA A 269 -4.87 21.94 -2.63
N THR A 270 -5.61 21.09 -1.91
CA THR A 270 -5.77 21.17 -0.46
C THR A 270 -4.51 20.73 0.28
N PHE A 271 -4.00 19.53 0.01
CA PHE A 271 -2.92 18.95 0.79
C PHE A 271 -1.53 19.15 0.18
N GLY A 272 -1.45 19.28 -1.14
CA GLY A 272 -0.18 19.34 -1.87
C GLY A 272 0.75 18.22 -1.43
N LYS A 273 1.97 18.58 -1.02
CA LYS A 273 3.00 17.62 -0.59
C LYS A 273 2.86 17.14 0.87
N LEU A 274 1.83 17.56 1.59
CA LEU A 274 1.61 17.09 2.97
C LEU A 274 0.99 15.69 3.00
N ILE A 275 0.13 15.39 2.02
CA ILE A 275 -0.44 14.07 1.85
C ILE A 275 -0.53 13.74 0.36
N GLU A 276 0.21 12.72 -0.06
CA GLU A 276 0.25 12.25 -1.44
C GLU A 276 -0.32 10.83 -1.51
N LEU A 277 -1.33 10.64 -2.34
CA LEU A 277 -1.90 9.34 -2.65
C LEU A 277 -1.07 8.69 -3.78
N ALA A 278 -0.74 7.40 -3.66
CA ALA A 278 0.06 6.69 -4.65
C ALA A 278 -0.23 5.19 -4.71
N GLY A 279 -0.01 4.59 -5.89
CA GLY A 279 0.11 3.15 -6.08
C GLY A 279 -1.04 2.30 -5.53
N GLY A 280 -0.70 1.05 -5.21
CA GLY A 280 -1.56 0.17 -4.44
C GLY A 280 -1.35 -1.32 -4.69
N THR A 281 -2.04 -2.14 -3.91
CA THR A 281 -2.15 -3.58 -4.13
C THR A 281 -2.85 -3.86 -5.46
N PRO A 282 -2.67 -5.05 -6.05
CA PRO A 282 -3.64 -5.57 -7.01
C PRO A 282 -5.07 -5.39 -6.51
N ALA A 283 -5.96 -4.94 -7.40
CA ALA A 283 -7.35 -4.72 -7.08
C ALA A 283 -8.12 -6.04 -7.17
N ILE A 284 -9.04 -6.30 -6.24
CA ILE A 284 -9.86 -7.51 -6.24
C ILE A 284 -11.33 -7.19 -6.50
N LEU A 285 -11.97 -8.01 -7.33
CA LEU A 285 -13.39 -7.87 -7.64
C LEU A 285 -14.21 -8.26 -6.41
N GLU A 286 -15.08 -7.35 -5.96
CA GLU A 286 -15.95 -7.58 -4.81
C GLU A 286 -17.06 -8.58 -5.13
N PRO A 287 -17.70 -9.22 -4.12
CA PRO A 287 -18.75 -10.22 -4.34
C PRO A 287 -19.90 -9.76 -5.25
N SER A 288 -20.28 -8.48 -5.18
CA SER A 288 -21.33 -7.88 -6.02
C SER A 288 -20.96 -7.87 -7.51
N ARG A 289 -19.66 -7.93 -7.84
CA ARG A 289 -19.09 -7.75 -9.18
C ARG A 289 -19.29 -6.37 -9.78
N GLU A 290 -19.73 -5.40 -8.97
CA GLU A 290 -19.97 -4.03 -9.41
C GLU A 290 -18.77 -3.11 -9.18
N SER A 291 -17.86 -3.53 -8.31
CA SER A 291 -16.72 -2.73 -7.89
C SER A 291 -15.50 -3.59 -7.59
N TYR A 292 -14.35 -2.93 -7.69
CA TYR A 292 -13.07 -3.43 -7.22
C TYR A 292 -12.67 -2.71 -5.94
N LEU A 293 -12.01 -3.45 -5.05
CA LEU A 293 -11.35 -2.94 -3.86
C LEU A 293 -9.83 -3.05 -4.01
N ALA A 294 -9.11 -2.01 -3.60
CA ALA A 294 -7.65 -2.01 -3.53
C ALA A 294 -7.17 -1.20 -2.32
N VAL A 295 -5.90 -1.38 -1.95
CA VAL A 295 -5.24 -0.59 -0.91
C VAL A 295 -4.11 0.20 -1.53
N GLY A 296 -4.16 1.52 -1.44
CA GLY A 296 -3.12 2.43 -1.89
C GLY A 296 -2.12 2.78 -0.80
N HIS A 297 -1.03 3.42 -1.20
CA HIS A 297 0.00 3.97 -0.34
C HIS A 297 -0.27 5.46 -0.13
N LEU A 298 -0.19 5.89 1.11
CA LEU A 298 -0.32 7.29 1.48
C LEU A 298 1.04 7.76 1.93
N ARG A 299 1.66 8.70 1.21
CA ARG A 299 2.79 9.45 1.76
C ARG A 299 2.25 10.59 2.60
N VAL A 300 2.68 10.70 3.84
CA VAL A 300 2.12 11.65 4.81
C VAL A 300 3.22 12.36 5.58
N HIS A 301 3.12 13.68 5.70
CA HIS A 301 3.98 14.46 6.58
C HIS A 301 3.72 14.03 8.04
N PRO A 302 4.72 13.81 8.91
CA PRO A 302 4.47 13.32 10.27
C PRO A 302 3.53 14.19 11.11
N GLY A 303 3.55 15.51 10.90
CA GLY A 303 2.59 16.43 11.52
C GLY A 303 1.13 16.22 11.10
N CYS A 304 0.85 15.47 10.04
CA CYS A 304 -0.51 15.12 9.61
C CYS A 304 -1.07 13.87 10.30
N LEU A 305 -0.24 13.15 11.04
CA LEU A 305 -0.63 11.94 11.74
C LEU A 305 -1.39 12.28 13.01
N HIS A 306 -2.38 11.46 13.37
CA HIS A 306 -3.02 11.60 14.68
C HIS A 306 -1.97 11.50 15.80
N PRO A 307 -2.06 12.29 16.89
CA PRO A 307 -1.13 12.20 18.02
C PRO A 307 -0.98 10.82 18.67
N HIS A 308 -1.97 9.93 18.47
CA HIS A 308 -1.95 8.54 18.94
C HIS A 308 -1.22 7.59 17.98
N SER A 309 -0.98 8.02 16.74
CA SER A 309 -0.31 7.22 15.72
C SER A 309 1.20 7.13 15.92
N ILE A 310 1.80 8.04 16.71
CA ILE A 310 3.22 8.03 17.06
C ILE A 310 3.37 8.23 18.57
N SER A 311 4.05 7.29 19.23
CA SER A 311 4.39 7.44 20.65
C SER A 311 5.24 8.69 20.90
N GLY A 312 4.82 9.52 21.85
CA GLY A 312 5.51 10.76 22.22
C GLY A 312 5.18 11.97 21.35
N LEU A 313 4.48 11.82 20.23
CA LEU A 313 4.10 12.95 19.35
C LEU A 313 3.26 13.98 20.10
N GLY A 314 2.24 13.54 20.85
CA GLY A 314 1.41 14.44 21.65
C GLY A 314 2.18 15.27 22.70
N LYS A 315 3.32 14.78 23.20
CA LYS A 315 4.18 15.55 24.12
C LYS A 315 4.95 16.66 23.38
N LEU A 316 5.28 16.42 22.12
CA LEU A 316 6.08 17.31 21.28
C LEU A 316 5.25 18.44 20.70
N VAL A 317 4.04 18.12 20.24
CA VAL A 317 3.16 19.07 19.56
C VAL A 317 2.19 19.76 20.52
N GLY A 318 1.94 19.18 21.70
CA GLY A 318 0.99 19.68 22.69
C GLY A 318 -0.37 18.99 22.60
N THR A 319 -1.20 19.14 23.64
CA THR A 319 -2.54 18.53 23.74
C THR A 319 -3.59 19.20 22.88
N ASP A 320 -3.33 20.43 22.41
CA ASP A 320 -4.26 21.23 21.63
C ASP A 320 -4.15 20.97 20.11
N VAL A 321 -3.30 20.02 19.71
CA VAL A 321 -3.07 19.73 18.29
C VAL A 321 -4.17 18.86 17.74
N LYS A 322 -4.86 19.45 16.76
CA LYS A 322 -5.99 18.81 16.11
C LYS A 322 -5.56 17.53 15.41
N PRO A 323 -6.40 16.49 15.46
CA PRO A 323 -6.12 15.15 14.95
C PRO A 323 -6.08 15.02 13.41
N ASN A 324 -5.92 16.12 12.67
CA ASN A 324 -6.00 16.16 11.21
C ASN A 324 -4.93 17.09 10.61
N CYS A 325 -4.74 17.02 9.30
CA CYS A 325 -3.75 17.85 8.59
C CYS A 325 -4.02 19.36 8.60
N THR A 326 -5.20 19.80 9.05
CA THR A 326 -5.61 21.20 8.94
C THR A 326 -4.72 22.13 9.77
N HIS A 327 -4.24 21.68 10.93
CA HIS A 327 -3.27 22.47 11.70
C HIS A 327 -1.96 22.67 10.92
N MET A 328 -1.46 21.62 10.27
CA MET A 328 -0.27 21.70 9.41
C MET A 328 -0.50 22.60 8.21
N LEU A 329 -1.71 22.65 7.64
CA LEU A 329 -2.04 23.55 6.54
C LEU A 329 -1.88 25.02 6.95
N ALA A 330 -2.36 25.38 8.15
CA ALA A 330 -2.33 26.74 8.69
C ALA A 330 -0.94 27.26 9.09
N LEU A 331 0.04 26.38 9.32
CA LEU A 331 1.38 26.81 9.71
C LEU A 331 2.14 27.49 8.55
N PRO A 332 2.96 28.54 8.82
CA PRO A 332 3.91 29.07 7.85
C PRO A 332 4.90 27.99 7.38
N LYS A 333 5.28 28.00 6.10
CA LYS A 333 6.22 27.00 5.50
C LYS A 333 7.53 26.87 6.30
N ARG A 334 8.06 27.99 6.80
CA ARG A 334 9.28 28.01 7.63
C ARG A 334 9.11 27.18 8.91
N ILE A 335 7.98 27.33 9.61
CA ILE A 335 7.69 26.58 10.84
C ILE A 335 7.54 25.09 10.53
N LYS A 336 6.89 24.71 9.42
CA LYS A 336 6.76 23.29 9.03
C LYS A 336 8.12 22.60 8.87
N LEU A 337 9.12 23.31 8.36
CA LEU A 337 10.49 22.81 8.17
C LEU A 337 11.30 22.76 9.48
N GLU A 338 10.95 23.60 10.46
CA GLU A 338 11.61 23.66 11.77
C GLU A 338 11.01 22.66 12.78
N LEU A 339 9.90 21.99 12.43
CA LEU A 339 9.34 20.94 13.29
C LEU A 339 10.37 19.81 13.45
N PRO A 340 10.56 19.28 14.67
CA PRO A 340 11.65 18.36 15.00
C PRO A 340 11.45 16.93 14.44
N PHE A 341 10.62 16.77 13.42
CA PHE A 341 10.53 15.56 12.61
C PHE A 341 11.83 15.44 11.82
N ARG A 342 12.87 14.83 12.41
CA ARG A 342 14.19 14.65 11.79
C ARG A 342 14.01 14.07 10.37
N PRO A 343 14.12 14.88 9.32
CA PRO A 343 14.10 14.35 7.97
C PRO A 343 15.49 13.77 7.69
N PHE A 344 15.54 12.82 6.78
CA PHE A 344 16.80 12.40 6.19
C PHE A 344 16.68 12.55 4.68
N THR A 345 17.84 12.72 4.05
CA THR A 345 17.94 13.01 2.63
C THR A 345 18.42 11.76 1.92
N HIS A 346 17.68 11.29 0.93
CA HIS A 346 18.09 10.21 0.06
C HIS A 346 18.58 10.80 -1.27
N GLY A 347 19.77 10.40 -1.71
CA GLY A 347 20.34 10.79 -3.00
C GLY A 347 19.89 9.83 -4.10
N HIS A 348 19.27 10.36 -5.13
CA HIS A 348 18.91 9.61 -6.33
C HIS A 348 20.11 9.49 -7.28
N ALA A 349 20.09 8.47 -8.15
CA ALA A 349 21.15 8.23 -9.13
C ALA A 349 21.32 9.37 -10.17
N ASP A 350 20.30 10.21 -10.33
CA ASP A 350 20.31 11.39 -11.20
C ASP A 350 20.89 12.65 -10.51
N GLY A 351 21.36 12.53 -9.27
CA GLY A 351 21.89 13.63 -8.46
C GLY A 351 20.82 14.45 -7.74
N ASN A 352 19.53 14.16 -7.94
CA ASN A 352 18.48 14.78 -7.15
C ASN A 352 18.45 14.23 -5.72
N THR A 353 17.87 15.00 -4.81
CA THR A 353 17.65 14.55 -3.43
C THR A 353 16.17 14.59 -3.06
N SER A 354 15.70 13.56 -2.37
CA SER A 354 14.38 13.52 -1.75
C SER A 354 14.50 13.56 -0.23
N SER A 355 13.63 14.32 0.43
CA SER A 355 13.51 14.30 1.89
C SER A 355 12.47 13.25 2.30
N HIS A 356 12.86 12.36 3.19
CA HIS A 356 12.02 11.33 3.79
C HIS A 356 11.91 11.53 5.30
N TYR A 357 10.83 11.02 5.87
CA TYR A 357 10.63 11.01 7.32
C TYR A 357 10.52 9.56 7.79
N LEU A 358 10.92 9.32 9.03
CA LEU A 358 10.80 7.99 9.66
C LEU A 358 9.35 7.54 9.89
N VAL A 359 8.33 8.35 9.53
CA VAL A 359 6.91 7.98 9.53
C VAL A 359 6.20 8.69 8.39
N ASP A 360 6.52 8.27 7.18
CA ASP A 360 6.01 8.87 5.95
C ASP A 360 5.03 7.98 5.17
N PHE A 361 4.86 6.69 5.45
CA PHE A 361 3.93 5.83 4.69
C PHE A 361 2.83 5.16 5.52
N ALA A 362 1.60 5.34 5.06
CA ALA A 362 0.39 4.69 5.57
C ALA A 362 -0.41 4.04 4.42
N PHE A 363 -1.52 3.42 4.76
CA PHE A 363 -2.46 2.81 3.83
C PHE A 363 -3.67 3.71 3.60
N PHE A 364 -4.36 3.52 2.49
CA PHE A 364 -5.76 3.88 2.37
C PHE A 364 -6.48 2.84 1.51
N PHE A 365 -7.73 2.53 1.84
CA PHE A 365 -8.59 1.71 0.99
C PHE A 365 -9.29 2.61 -0.01
N TYR A 366 -9.46 2.10 -1.23
CA TYR A 366 -10.29 2.75 -2.23
C TYR A 366 -11.08 1.74 -3.03
N ARG A 367 -12.30 2.12 -3.39
CA ARG A 367 -13.23 1.32 -4.18
C ARG A 367 -13.52 2.03 -5.48
N PHE A 368 -13.55 1.29 -6.59
CA PHE A 368 -13.87 1.86 -7.90
C PHE A 368 -14.79 0.95 -8.71
N SER A 369 -15.54 1.55 -9.64
CA SER A 369 -16.49 0.84 -10.50
C SER A 369 -15.79 -0.23 -11.34
N ALA A 370 -16.41 -1.41 -11.44
CA ALA A 370 -15.97 -2.47 -12.35
C ALA A 370 -16.33 -2.18 -13.83
N PHE A 371 -17.06 -1.09 -14.09
CA PHE A 371 -17.51 -0.67 -15.41
C PHE A 371 -16.93 0.70 -15.79
N PRO A 372 -16.65 0.94 -17.09
CA PRO A 372 -16.24 2.25 -17.58
C PRO A 372 -17.20 3.36 -17.10
N PRO A 373 -16.68 4.55 -16.74
CA PRO A 373 -15.28 4.98 -16.86
C PRO A 373 -14.36 4.54 -15.70
N TYR A 374 -14.80 3.60 -14.85
CA TYR A 374 -14.03 3.06 -13.70
C TYR A 374 -13.73 4.11 -12.62
N ASN A 375 -14.72 4.93 -12.30
CA ASN A 375 -14.59 5.96 -11.27
C ASN A 375 -14.32 5.34 -9.89
N VAL A 376 -13.42 5.95 -9.13
CA VAL A 376 -13.32 5.72 -7.68
C VAL A 376 -14.60 6.28 -7.06
N THR A 377 -15.23 5.46 -6.25
CA THR A 377 -16.52 5.74 -5.61
C THR A 377 -16.35 5.96 -4.12
N HIS A 378 -15.36 5.32 -3.49
CA HIS A 378 -15.10 5.44 -2.06
C HIS A 378 -13.61 5.52 -1.78
N LEU A 379 -13.26 6.22 -0.71
CA LEU A 379 -11.90 6.34 -0.18
C LEU A 379 -11.98 6.27 1.35
N SER A 380 -11.04 5.57 1.99
CA SER A 380 -10.90 5.63 3.44
C SER A 380 -9.97 6.77 3.86
N HIS A 381 -10.05 7.13 5.14
CA HIS A 381 -8.95 7.85 5.80
C HIS A 381 -7.64 7.06 5.73
N GLY A 382 -6.53 7.74 6.05
CA GLY A 382 -5.24 7.10 6.16
C GLY A 382 -5.18 6.16 7.36
N ILE A 383 -4.51 5.03 7.19
CA ILE A 383 -4.46 3.96 8.18
C ILE A 383 -3.03 3.47 8.35
N LEU A 384 -2.55 3.41 9.59
CA LEU A 384 -1.36 2.66 9.97
C LEU A 384 -1.77 1.31 10.57
N PRO A 385 -1.08 0.21 10.23
CA PRO A 385 -1.31 -1.06 10.89
C PRO A 385 -0.90 -0.95 12.37
N PRO A 386 -1.60 -1.63 13.29
CA PRO A 386 -1.15 -1.69 14.68
C PRO A 386 0.24 -2.32 14.76
N SER A 387 1.17 -1.74 15.52
CA SER A 387 2.47 -2.36 15.72
C SER A 387 3.18 -1.77 16.95
N GLU A 388 3.72 -2.64 17.79
CA GLU A 388 4.64 -2.26 18.86
C GLU A 388 5.99 -1.94 18.22
N GLY A 389 6.24 -0.66 17.93
CA GLY A 389 7.49 -0.20 17.32
C GLY A 389 7.45 0.00 15.81
N HIS A 390 6.30 0.30 15.20
CA HIS A 390 6.29 0.72 13.80
C HIS A 390 7.21 1.93 13.59
N VAL A 391 8.19 1.79 12.70
CA VAL A 391 9.05 2.89 12.25
C VAL A 391 8.58 3.43 10.90
N GLY A 392 7.26 3.40 10.70
CA GLY A 392 6.58 4.37 9.86
C GLY A 392 6.56 4.15 8.35
N ILE A 393 7.16 3.08 7.86
CA ILE A 393 7.05 2.65 6.46
C ILE A 393 6.17 1.40 6.42
N ALA A 394 4.91 1.57 6.07
CA ALA A 394 4.00 0.46 5.79
C ALA A 394 3.69 0.43 4.28
N PHE A 395 4.09 -0.63 3.58
CA PHE A 395 3.95 -0.71 2.13
C PHE A 395 3.00 -1.85 1.68
N PRO A 396 1.73 -1.57 1.35
CA PRO A 396 0.76 -2.59 0.96
C PRO A 396 1.15 -3.20 -0.38
N SER A 397 1.27 -4.52 -0.42
CA SER A 397 1.84 -5.25 -1.56
C SER A 397 0.85 -6.29 -2.15
N GLY A 398 -0.16 -6.70 -1.39
CA GLY A 398 -1.20 -7.62 -1.87
C GLY A 398 -2.50 -7.49 -1.09
N LEU A 399 -3.62 -7.77 -1.75
CA LEU A 399 -4.94 -7.84 -1.14
C LEU A 399 -5.65 -9.08 -1.67
N GLU A 400 -6.09 -9.95 -0.79
CA GLU A 400 -6.84 -11.17 -1.16
C GLU A 400 -7.99 -11.42 -0.20
N ARG A 401 -9.01 -12.14 -0.67
CA ARG A 401 -10.13 -12.59 0.16
C ARG A 401 -9.89 -14.01 0.66
N LEU A 402 -10.06 -14.22 1.96
CA LEU A 402 -10.10 -15.53 2.62
C LEU A 402 -11.39 -15.63 3.43
N GLU A 403 -12.34 -16.41 2.93
CA GLU A 403 -13.67 -16.55 3.56
C GLU A 403 -14.33 -15.16 3.67
N ASP A 404 -14.72 -14.74 4.87
CA ASP A 404 -15.35 -13.44 5.16
C ASP A 404 -14.34 -12.33 5.49
N ASP A 405 -13.04 -12.66 5.43
CA ASP A 405 -11.95 -11.74 5.72
C ASP A 405 -11.20 -11.32 4.46
N TYR A 406 -10.64 -10.12 4.54
CA TYR A 406 -9.60 -9.63 3.65
C TYR A 406 -8.24 -9.76 4.33
N ILE A 407 -7.27 -10.21 3.56
CA ILE A 407 -5.86 -10.30 3.94
C ILE A 407 -5.12 -9.23 3.15
N LEU A 408 -4.64 -8.22 3.84
CA LEU A 408 -3.71 -7.24 3.32
C LEU A 408 -2.29 -7.71 3.64
N SER A 409 -1.49 -7.99 2.62
CA SER A 409 -0.06 -8.26 2.79
C SER A 409 0.73 -6.96 2.61
N TYR A 410 1.68 -6.69 3.50
CA TYR A 410 2.43 -5.43 3.50
C TYR A 410 3.85 -5.62 4.03
N GLY A 411 4.77 -4.78 3.56
CA GLY A 411 6.09 -4.64 4.15
C GLY A 411 6.05 -3.69 5.33
N ASP A 412 6.72 -4.06 6.41
CA ASP A 412 6.90 -3.22 7.59
C ASP A 412 8.38 -2.82 7.67
N ALA A 413 8.64 -1.52 7.53
CA ALA A 413 9.95 -0.88 7.59
C ALA A 413 10.99 -1.42 6.59
N ASP A 414 10.55 -2.01 5.48
CA ASP A 414 11.40 -2.81 4.58
C ASP A 414 12.21 -3.92 5.30
N GLN A 415 11.76 -4.35 6.48
CA GLN A 415 12.45 -5.34 7.30
C GLN A 415 11.67 -6.65 7.40
N ALA A 416 10.35 -6.54 7.49
CA ALA A 416 9.47 -7.65 7.75
C ALA A 416 8.33 -7.75 6.73
N ALA A 417 7.90 -8.98 6.50
CA ALA A 417 6.77 -9.33 5.68
C ALA A 417 5.58 -9.64 6.59
N ARG A 418 4.51 -8.86 6.51
CA ARG A 418 3.37 -8.99 7.42
C ARG A 418 2.05 -9.16 6.67
N LEU A 419 1.09 -9.75 7.36
CA LEU A 419 -0.31 -9.82 6.97
C LEU A 419 -1.16 -9.10 7.99
N LEU A 420 -2.10 -8.30 7.52
CA LEU A 420 -3.16 -7.69 8.31
C LEU A 420 -4.50 -8.33 7.90
N PHE A 421 -5.23 -8.85 8.88
CA PHE A 421 -6.56 -9.43 8.69
C PHE A 421 -7.65 -8.41 9.07
N LEU A 422 -8.62 -8.22 8.17
CA LEU A 422 -9.76 -7.32 8.34
C LEU A 422 -11.03 -8.04 7.92
N GLU A 423 -12.12 -7.93 8.70
CA GLU A 423 -13.42 -8.42 8.23
C GLU A 423 -14.00 -7.46 7.20
N GLN A 424 -14.84 -7.98 6.28
CA GLN A 424 -15.50 -7.15 5.28
C GLN A 424 -16.22 -5.93 5.88
N ARG A 425 -16.98 -6.12 6.97
CA ARG A 425 -17.69 -5.01 7.64
C ARG A 425 -16.76 -3.92 8.18
N ASP A 426 -15.54 -4.28 8.59
CA ASP A 426 -14.55 -3.33 9.10
C ASP A 426 -14.00 -2.49 7.93
N ILE A 427 -13.81 -3.08 6.75
CA ILE A 427 -13.45 -2.35 5.53
C ILE A 427 -14.59 -1.45 5.06
N ASP A 428 -15.83 -1.95 5.05
CA ASP A 428 -16.99 -1.16 4.62
C ASP A 428 -17.21 0.05 5.53
N ALA A 429 -16.96 -0.09 6.84
CA ALA A 429 -17.00 1.02 7.79
C ALA A 429 -15.89 2.06 7.57
N LEU A 430 -14.74 1.66 7.00
CA LEU A 430 -13.63 2.56 6.68
C LEU A 430 -13.87 3.36 5.39
N LEU A 431 -14.64 2.80 4.45
CA LEU A 431 -14.83 3.36 3.12
C LEU A 431 -15.93 4.42 3.10
N ILE A 432 -15.54 5.66 2.83
CA ILE A 432 -16.44 6.80 2.77
C ILE A 432 -16.71 7.14 1.30
N PRO A 433 -17.97 7.40 0.90
CA PRO A 433 -18.27 7.85 -0.46
C PRO A 433 -17.46 9.10 -0.84
N LEU A 434 -16.90 9.10 -2.05
CA LEU A 434 -16.01 10.17 -2.50
C LEU A 434 -16.64 11.58 -2.45
N PRO A 435 -17.94 11.77 -2.76
CA PRO A 435 -18.60 13.08 -2.58
C PRO A 435 -18.65 13.55 -1.13
N ASP A 436 -18.75 12.62 -0.18
CA ASP A 436 -18.79 12.94 1.25
C ASP A 436 -17.38 13.27 1.76
N MET A 437 -16.37 12.51 1.33
CA MET A 437 -14.96 12.82 1.59
C MET A 437 -14.56 14.18 0.98
N LEU A 438 -15.10 14.55 -0.19
CA LEU A 438 -14.84 15.87 -0.79
C LEU A 438 -15.43 17.01 0.05
N ARG A 439 -16.66 16.83 0.53
CA ARG A 439 -17.37 17.84 1.33
C ARG A 439 -16.67 18.12 2.66
N ASP A 440 -16.01 17.12 3.22
CA ASP A 440 -15.30 17.21 4.49
C ASP A 440 -13.80 16.89 4.34
N ILE A 441 -13.19 17.34 3.24
CA ILE A 441 -11.81 16.96 2.91
C ILE A 441 -10.82 17.37 3.99
N SER A 442 -11.07 18.48 4.71
CA SER A 442 -10.22 18.97 5.80
C SER A 442 -10.23 18.09 7.06
N SER A 443 -11.21 17.20 7.21
CA SER A 443 -11.23 16.22 8.30
C SER A 443 -10.33 15.02 8.05
N PHE A 444 -9.73 14.91 6.85
CA PHE A 444 -8.85 13.79 6.54
C PHE A 444 -7.73 13.66 7.57
N SER A 445 -7.64 12.46 8.14
CA SER A 445 -6.68 12.08 9.17
C SER A 445 -6.01 10.76 8.82
N VAL A 446 -4.89 10.48 9.50
CA VAL A 446 -4.18 9.20 9.46
C VAL A 446 -4.15 8.61 10.87
N CYS A 447 -4.93 7.56 11.07
CA CYS A 447 -5.10 6.86 12.35
C CYS A 447 -4.32 5.55 12.37
N THR A 448 -3.90 5.08 13.54
CA THR A 448 -3.51 3.67 13.71
C THR A 448 -4.75 2.83 13.95
N LEU A 449 -4.92 1.75 13.19
CA LEU A 449 -6.02 0.80 13.44
C LEU A 449 -5.83 0.12 14.79
N PRO A 450 -6.84 0.07 15.66
CA PRO A 450 -6.75 -0.74 16.88
C PRO A 450 -6.77 -2.23 16.56
N LEU A 451 -6.07 -3.02 17.39
CA LEU A 451 -6.24 -4.48 17.39
C LEU A 451 -7.58 -4.84 18.04
N ALA A 452 -8.25 -5.84 17.46
CA ALA A 452 -9.46 -6.39 18.03
C ALA A 452 -9.16 -6.90 19.46
N PRO A 453 -10.05 -6.66 20.44
CA PRO A 453 -9.88 -7.23 21.77
C PRO A 453 -9.74 -8.74 21.67
N ALA A 454 -8.78 -9.32 22.39
CA ALA A 454 -8.64 -10.77 22.46
C ALA A 454 -10.00 -11.36 22.82
N LYS A 455 -10.58 -12.19 21.93
CA LYS A 455 -11.84 -12.88 22.21
C LYS A 455 -11.61 -13.70 23.47
N LYS A 456 -12.14 -13.25 24.61
CA LYS A 456 -12.22 -14.10 25.80
C LYS A 456 -13.00 -15.33 25.37
N ARG A 457 -12.33 -16.48 25.29
CA ARG A 457 -13.01 -17.76 25.04
C ARG A 457 -14.11 -17.87 26.08
N ALA A 458 -15.36 -18.03 25.63
CA ALA A 458 -16.40 -18.50 26.52
C ALA A 458 -15.86 -19.80 27.16
N PRO A 459 -15.84 -19.92 28.50
CA PRO A 459 -15.40 -21.14 29.15
C PRO A 459 -16.21 -22.30 28.56
N GLY A 460 -15.51 -23.25 27.95
CA GLY A 460 -16.10 -24.22 27.06
C GLY A 460 -17.21 -25.01 27.72
N ILE A 461 -18.37 -25.03 27.08
CA ILE A 461 -19.29 -26.16 27.19
C ILE A 461 -18.53 -27.35 26.59
N ARG A 462 -18.12 -28.29 27.44
CA ARG A 462 -17.65 -29.60 26.99
C ARG A 462 -18.87 -30.29 26.35
N LEU A 463 -18.82 -30.53 25.04
CA LEU A 463 -19.68 -31.51 24.38
C LEU A 463 -19.06 -32.89 24.52
#